data_AF-A0A0V1PRR8-F1
#
_entry.id   AF-A0A0V1PRR8-F1
#
_cell.length_a   1.000
_cell.length_b   1.000
_cell.length_c   1.000
_cell.angle_alpha   90.00
_cell.angle_beta   90.00
_cell.angle_gamma   90.00
#
_symmetry.space_group_name_H-M   'P 1'
#
loop_
_entity.id
_entity.type
_entity.pdbx_description
1 polymer ?
#
loop_
_entity_poly.entity_id
_entity_poly.type
_entity_poly.pdbx_seq_one_letter_code
_entity_poly.pdbx_strand_id
1 'polypeptide(L)'
;MLGRRMKDLHYKVELSHEDVNGLPMCWKLIYKWIQIFEDTVLPSYEASGIKEEDIFLMKFDKFKDLIKKYEKWLLDHYDTELLASNYKFCHNDTQYGNLLLHESFDVNDIIISHPPSSANLLSDEKSLVIKSTSNKKDHSLAVIDFEYSGPNFVAFDLANHFSEWMADYHDPELSYYIHEDKYPSRLEQLNLIKSYIEYDFQYPSSNLKHTFDKDITQVNAADLIQFEIKKLYNECILWRPAVQIYWCLWGLIQNGPVRPTLANPHHSSSEKVIDSTYSITVGVDKLRLEENAVRDEGDEDEITSSDDDFDYLKYSQQKSGLTIGDLLQFDLVTKNDIPKGHIKDIKYLKCDFFDLNS
;
A
#
# COMPACT_ATOMS: atom_id res chain seq x y z
N MET A 1 -1.45 -19.13 0.86
CA MET A 1 -0.97 -19.06 -0.53
C MET A 1 -0.37 -17.70 -0.85
N LEU A 2 -1.13 -16.61 -0.89
CA LEU A 2 -0.59 -15.27 -1.22
C LEU A 2 0.63 -14.88 -0.38
N GLY A 3 0.58 -15.01 0.96
CA GLY A 3 1.74 -14.72 1.81
C GLY A 3 3.01 -15.48 1.41
N ARG A 4 2.91 -16.72 0.90
CA ARG A 4 4.07 -17.47 0.39
C ARG A 4 4.56 -16.97 -0.96
N ARG A 5 3.65 -16.53 -1.84
CA ARG A 5 3.99 -15.92 -3.13
C ARG A 5 4.65 -14.55 -2.96
N MET A 6 4.20 -13.74 -2.01
CA MET A 6 4.89 -12.50 -1.63
C MET A 6 6.28 -12.81 -1.06
N LYS A 7 6.40 -13.81 -0.18
CA LYS A 7 7.70 -14.25 0.37
C LYS A 7 8.67 -14.71 -0.73
N ASP A 8 8.19 -15.48 -1.71
CA ASP A 8 8.96 -15.85 -2.89
C ASP A 8 9.48 -14.61 -3.62
N LEU A 9 8.61 -13.64 -3.91
CA LEU A 9 9.00 -12.39 -4.60
C LEU A 9 10.06 -11.61 -3.80
N HIS A 10 9.84 -11.45 -2.50
CA HIS A 10 10.69 -10.64 -1.64
C HIS A 10 12.10 -11.23 -1.43
N TYR A 11 12.25 -12.56 -1.42
CA TYR A 11 13.52 -13.21 -1.06
C TYR A 11 14.23 -13.93 -2.21
N LYS A 12 13.53 -14.26 -3.31
CA LYS A 12 14.16 -14.92 -4.47
C LYS A 12 14.65 -13.94 -5.53
N VAL A 13 14.24 -12.67 -5.45
CA VAL A 13 14.77 -11.59 -6.29
C VAL A 13 15.85 -10.87 -5.50
N GLU A 14 17.09 -10.96 -5.98
CA GLU A 14 18.23 -10.27 -5.38
C GLU A 14 18.26 -8.80 -5.83
N LEU A 15 18.47 -7.90 -4.86
CA LEU A 15 18.65 -6.47 -5.13
C LEU A 15 20.15 -6.17 -5.27
N SER A 16 20.50 -5.34 -6.24
CA SER A 16 21.86 -4.81 -6.38
C SER A 16 22.15 -3.71 -5.36
N HIS A 17 23.42 -3.32 -5.23
CA HIS A 17 23.81 -2.20 -4.38
C HIS A 17 23.22 -0.86 -4.83
N GLU A 18 22.97 -0.68 -6.13
CA GLU A 18 22.39 0.55 -6.69
C GLU A 18 20.90 0.66 -6.33
N ASP A 19 20.20 -0.48 -6.33
CA ASP A 19 18.77 -0.57 -6.02
C ASP A 19 18.45 -0.10 -4.59
N VAL A 20 19.34 -0.38 -3.64
CA VAL A 20 19.13 -0.10 -2.21
C VAL A 20 19.69 1.25 -1.75
N ASN A 21 20.13 2.11 -2.68
CA ASN A 21 20.67 3.41 -2.34
C ASN A 21 19.56 4.40 -1.90
N GLY A 22 19.72 4.99 -0.73
CA GLY A 22 18.82 6.01 -0.17
C GLY A 22 17.54 5.46 0.44
N LEU A 23 16.46 6.24 0.33
CA LEU A 23 15.14 5.88 0.84
C LEU A 23 14.51 4.71 0.05
N PRO A 24 13.61 3.93 0.66
CA PRO A 24 12.88 2.92 -0.08
C PRO A 24 12.00 3.57 -1.16
N MET A 25 11.63 2.78 -2.18
CA MET A 25 10.95 3.25 -3.38
C MET A 25 9.69 4.06 -3.09
N CYS A 26 8.87 3.66 -2.11
CA CYS A 26 7.65 4.39 -1.77
C CYS A 26 7.93 5.84 -1.36
N TRP A 27 8.96 6.10 -0.56
CA TRP A 27 9.31 7.45 -0.11
C TRP A 27 9.92 8.29 -1.23
N LYS A 28 10.72 7.68 -2.13
CA LYS A 28 11.20 8.34 -3.34
C LYS A 28 10.03 8.85 -4.20
N LEU A 29 9.00 8.02 -4.39
CA LEU A 29 7.81 8.38 -5.16
C LEU A 29 6.91 9.38 -4.44
N ILE A 30 6.68 9.22 -3.13
CA ILE A 30 5.94 10.20 -2.31
C ILE A 30 6.56 11.58 -2.45
N TYR A 31 7.88 11.72 -2.31
CA TYR A 31 8.54 13.01 -2.45
C TYR A 31 8.48 13.58 -3.87
N LYS A 32 8.63 12.73 -4.89
CA LYS A 32 8.44 13.12 -6.29
C LYS A 32 7.02 13.66 -6.52
N TRP A 33 6.00 12.96 -6.02
CA TRP A 33 4.61 13.35 -6.23
C TRP A 33 4.19 14.57 -5.40
N ILE A 34 4.74 14.76 -4.20
CA ILE A 34 4.57 16.02 -3.45
C ILE A 34 5.05 17.20 -4.29
N GLN A 35 6.24 17.10 -4.90
CA GLN A 35 6.79 18.17 -5.71
C GLN A 35 5.93 18.44 -6.95
N ILE A 36 5.53 17.38 -7.67
CA ILE A 36 4.66 17.51 -8.85
C ILE A 36 3.33 18.14 -8.47
N PHE A 37 2.69 17.68 -7.39
CA PHE A 37 1.42 18.22 -6.93
C PHE A 37 1.56 19.70 -6.58
N GLU A 38 2.56 20.07 -5.78
CA GLU A 38 2.82 21.45 -5.35
C GLU A 38 3.05 22.39 -6.54
N ASP A 39 3.88 21.98 -7.50
CA ASP A 39 4.28 22.85 -8.62
C ASP A 39 3.23 22.92 -9.73
N THR A 40 2.44 21.86 -9.94
CA THR A 40 1.63 21.71 -11.16
C THR A 40 0.13 21.56 -10.92
N VAL A 41 -0.29 20.82 -9.88
CA VAL A 41 -1.70 20.49 -9.65
C VAL A 41 -2.35 21.50 -8.71
N LEU A 42 -1.69 21.79 -7.59
CA LEU A 42 -2.21 22.68 -6.53
C LEU A 42 -2.62 24.07 -7.06
N PRO A 43 -1.83 24.77 -7.90
CA PRO A 43 -2.24 26.09 -8.41
C PRO A 43 -3.55 26.06 -9.21
N SER A 44 -3.80 24.96 -9.92
CA SER A 44 -5.04 24.79 -10.70
C SER A 44 -6.25 24.51 -9.80
N TYR A 45 -6.05 23.76 -8.71
CA TYR A 45 -7.10 23.49 -7.73
C TYR A 45 -7.53 24.76 -7.02
N GLU A 46 -6.57 25.58 -6.59
CA GLU A 46 -6.82 26.89 -5.99
C GLU A 46 -7.59 27.81 -6.95
N ALA A 47 -7.17 27.87 -8.22
CA ALA A 47 -7.85 28.66 -9.25
C ALA A 47 -9.29 28.20 -9.51
N SER A 48 -9.57 26.92 -9.28
CA SER A 48 -10.89 26.30 -9.46
C SER A 48 -11.73 26.30 -8.18
N GLY A 49 -11.22 26.86 -7.08
CA GLY A 49 -11.91 26.94 -5.80
C GLY A 49 -11.97 25.63 -5.01
N ILE A 50 -11.19 24.61 -5.40
CA ILE A 50 -11.01 23.39 -4.62
C ILE A 50 -10.10 23.74 -3.45
N LYS A 51 -10.55 23.47 -2.22
CA LYS A 51 -9.76 23.76 -1.02
C LYS A 51 -8.91 22.54 -0.68
N GLU A 52 -7.66 22.79 -0.34
CA GLU A 52 -6.74 21.76 0.14
C GLU A 52 -7.31 20.97 1.32
N GLU A 53 -8.04 21.65 2.20
CA GLU A 53 -8.68 21.04 3.37
C GLU A 53 -9.76 20.03 3.00
N ASP A 54 -10.40 20.18 1.84
CA ASP A 54 -11.38 19.21 1.34
C ASP A 54 -10.69 17.92 0.88
N ILE A 55 -9.36 17.91 0.69
CA ILE A 55 -8.58 16.75 0.27
C ILE A 55 -7.81 16.18 1.46
N PHE A 56 -6.97 17.01 2.08
CA PHE A 56 -6.00 16.57 3.08
C PHE A 56 -6.50 16.70 4.53
N LEU A 57 -7.73 17.20 4.71
CA LEU A 57 -8.32 17.53 6.02
C LEU A 57 -7.52 18.62 6.78
N MET A 58 -6.59 19.29 6.11
CA MET A 58 -5.78 20.41 6.59
C MET A 58 -5.15 21.11 5.38
N LYS A 59 -4.44 22.23 5.61
CA LYS A 59 -3.63 22.87 4.57
C LYS A 59 -2.53 21.94 4.07
N PHE A 60 -2.26 21.96 2.77
CA PHE A 60 -1.29 21.08 2.13
C PHE A 60 0.11 21.25 2.73
N ASP A 61 0.54 22.47 3.04
CA ASP A 61 1.82 22.69 3.74
C ASP A 61 1.89 21.98 5.10
N LYS A 62 0.79 21.97 5.85
CA LYS A 62 0.70 21.25 7.12
C LYS A 62 0.69 19.74 6.91
N PHE A 63 0.02 19.26 5.88
CA PHE A 63 0.01 17.85 5.52
C PHE A 63 1.41 17.38 5.08
N LYS A 64 2.11 18.18 4.26
CA LYS A 64 3.50 17.95 3.83
C LYS A 64 4.46 17.91 5.02
N ASP A 65 4.34 18.84 5.97
CA ASP A 65 5.12 18.81 7.21
C ASP A 65 4.80 17.56 8.06
N LEU A 66 3.54 17.15 8.12
CA LEU A 66 3.09 15.95 8.82
C LEU A 66 3.65 14.68 8.17
N ILE A 67 3.69 14.59 6.84
CA ILE A 67 4.32 13.47 6.11
C ILE A 67 5.80 13.35 6.50
N LYS A 68 6.55 14.46 6.49
CA LYS A 68 7.98 14.46 6.89
C LYS A 68 8.16 14.05 8.35
N LYS A 69 7.30 14.57 9.24
CA LYS A 69 7.31 14.20 10.67
C LYS A 69 7.04 12.70 10.84
N TYR A 70 6.06 12.16 10.12
CA TYR A 70 5.71 10.75 10.14
C TYR A 70 6.82 9.86 9.57
N GLU A 71 7.40 10.20 8.41
CA GLU A 71 8.53 9.44 7.86
C GLU A 71 9.67 9.35 8.88
N LYS A 72 10.09 10.49 9.44
CA LYS A 72 11.15 10.50 10.44
C LYS A 72 10.78 9.61 11.63
N TRP A 73 9.58 9.77 12.18
CA TRP A 73 9.11 8.98 13.31
C TRP A 73 9.07 7.47 12.99
N LEU A 74 8.62 7.09 11.79
CA LEU A 74 8.59 5.72 11.32
C LEU A 74 10.00 5.14 11.23
N LEU A 75 10.91 5.82 10.54
CA LEU A 75 12.28 5.34 10.33
C LEU A 75 13.10 5.31 11.63
N ASP A 76 12.79 6.17 12.60
CA ASP A 76 13.43 6.15 13.92
C ASP A 76 13.15 4.84 14.70
N HIS A 77 12.15 4.03 14.30
CA HIS A 77 11.92 2.68 14.85
C HIS A 77 12.94 1.63 14.35
N TYR A 78 13.72 1.93 13.33
CA TYR A 78 14.68 1.01 12.71
C TYR A 78 16.13 1.44 12.99
N ASP A 79 17.07 0.51 12.83
CA ASP A 79 18.48 0.91 12.71
C ASP A 79 18.71 1.63 11.37
N THR A 80 18.90 2.94 11.47
CA THR A 80 19.04 3.85 10.33
C THR A 80 20.37 3.69 9.60
N GLU A 81 21.42 3.17 10.26
CA GLU A 81 22.72 2.90 9.61
C GLU A 81 22.63 1.70 8.68
N LEU A 82 21.73 0.76 9.00
CA LEU A 82 21.49 -0.47 8.25
C LEU A 82 20.11 -0.50 7.60
N LEU A 83 19.50 0.66 7.31
CA LEU A 83 18.12 0.74 6.84
C LEU A 83 17.86 -0.10 5.58
N ALA A 84 18.82 -0.07 4.63
CA ALA A 84 18.79 -0.84 3.39
C ALA A 84 18.73 -2.35 3.59
N SER A 85 19.13 -2.88 4.75
CA SER A 85 19.05 -4.32 5.06
C SER A 85 17.60 -4.83 5.13
N ASN A 86 16.63 -3.93 5.33
CA ASN A 86 15.21 -4.24 5.35
C ASN A 86 14.58 -4.29 3.95
N TYR A 87 15.28 -3.82 2.92
CA TYR A 87 14.68 -3.69 1.60
C TYR A 87 14.60 -5.05 0.91
N LYS A 88 13.47 -5.28 0.25
CA LYS A 88 13.18 -6.43 -0.61
C LYS A 88 12.55 -5.95 -1.90
N PHE A 89 12.63 -6.75 -2.95
CA PHE A 89 11.88 -6.47 -4.17
C PHE A 89 10.40 -6.70 -3.88
N CYS A 90 9.64 -5.62 -3.75
CA CYS A 90 8.22 -5.64 -3.42
C CYS A 90 7.39 -5.36 -4.68
N HIS A 91 6.17 -5.88 -4.70
CA HIS A 91 5.22 -5.62 -5.78
C HIS A 91 4.69 -4.17 -5.71
N ASN A 92 4.39 -3.73 -4.49
CA ASN A 92 3.83 -2.43 -4.11
C ASN A 92 2.38 -2.17 -4.57
N ASP A 93 1.83 -2.99 -5.47
CA ASP A 93 0.44 -2.88 -5.92
C ASP A 93 -0.33 -4.22 -5.99
N THR A 94 -0.48 -4.88 -4.85
CA THR A 94 -1.15 -6.20 -4.74
C THR A 94 -2.67 -6.10 -4.64
N GLN A 95 -3.28 -5.24 -5.46
CA GLN A 95 -4.74 -5.16 -5.64
C GLN A 95 -5.30 -6.43 -6.30
N TYR A 96 -6.62 -6.65 -6.18
CA TYR A 96 -7.23 -7.89 -6.64
C TYR A 96 -7.14 -8.08 -8.18
N GLY A 97 -7.03 -7.00 -8.97
CA GLY A 97 -6.80 -7.09 -10.41
C GLY A 97 -5.45 -7.71 -10.78
N ASN A 98 -4.46 -7.59 -9.90
CA ASN A 98 -3.09 -8.06 -10.12
C ASN A 98 -2.84 -9.49 -9.59
N LEU A 99 -3.89 -10.14 -9.06
CA LEU A 99 -3.83 -11.46 -8.44
C LEU A 99 -4.71 -12.46 -9.19
N LEU A 100 -4.10 -13.24 -10.09
CA LEU A 100 -4.82 -14.19 -10.94
C LEU A 100 -4.75 -15.61 -10.38
N LEU A 101 -5.92 -16.21 -10.18
CA LEU A 101 -6.05 -17.63 -9.83
C LEU A 101 -6.37 -18.46 -11.06
N HIS A 102 -5.62 -19.55 -11.25
CA HIS A 102 -5.90 -20.52 -12.30
C HIS A 102 -7.30 -21.15 -12.09
N GLU A 103 -8.08 -21.31 -13.16
CA GLU A 103 -9.48 -21.78 -13.12
C GLU A 103 -9.68 -23.12 -12.40
N SER A 104 -8.66 -23.98 -12.40
CA SER A 104 -8.68 -25.30 -11.76
C SER A 104 -8.33 -25.27 -10.28
N PHE A 105 -8.10 -24.09 -9.70
CA PHE A 105 -7.78 -23.96 -8.27
C PHE A 105 -9.01 -24.26 -7.40
N ASP A 106 -8.86 -25.22 -6.49
CA ASP A 106 -9.82 -25.50 -5.43
C ASP A 106 -9.21 -25.17 -4.07
N VAL A 107 -9.93 -24.39 -3.25
CA VAL A 107 -9.51 -24.03 -1.89
C VAL A 107 -9.29 -25.26 -1.00
N ASN A 108 -10.03 -26.35 -1.24
CA ASN A 108 -9.92 -27.59 -0.48
C ASN A 108 -8.57 -28.30 -0.71
N ASP A 109 -7.91 -28.06 -1.85
CA ASP A 109 -6.60 -28.66 -2.16
C ASP A 109 -5.47 -28.14 -1.26
N ILE A 110 -5.67 -26.99 -0.60
CA ILE A 110 -4.64 -26.35 0.22
C ILE A 110 -4.92 -26.44 1.72
N ILE A 111 -6.12 -26.82 2.16
CA ILE A 111 -6.46 -26.85 3.60
C ILE A 111 -5.84 -28.09 4.27
N ILE A 112 -5.08 -27.88 5.36
CA ILE A 112 -4.53 -28.97 6.18
C ILE A 112 -5.43 -29.18 7.40
N SER A 113 -6.12 -30.32 7.45
CA SER A 113 -7.05 -30.70 8.53
C SER A 113 -6.36 -31.11 9.85
N HIS A 114 -5.10 -31.54 9.80
CA HIS A 114 -4.28 -31.86 10.97
C HIS A 114 -2.95 -31.09 10.91
N PRO A 115 -2.90 -29.87 11.45
CA PRO A 115 -1.67 -29.10 11.39
C PRO A 115 -0.61 -29.69 12.35
N PRO A 116 0.70 -29.57 12.04
CA PRO A 116 1.77 -29.95 12.96
C PRO A 116 1.69 -29.11 14.26
N SER A 117 2.20 -29.64 15.38
CA SER A 117 2.07 -29.06 16.74
C SER A 117 2.52 -27.59 16.87
N SER A 118 3.31 -27.10 15.91
CA SER A 118 3.68 -25.69 15.74
C SER A 118 2.55 -24.78 15.23
N ALA A 119 1.31 -25.26 15.11
CA ALA A 119 0.18 -24.42 14.70
C ALA A 119 -0.58 -23.77 15.87
N ASN A 120 -0.32 -24.18 17.11
CA ASN A 120 -0.95 -23.63 18.32
C ASN A 120 -0.19 -22.43 18.93
N LEU A 121 0.62 -21.76 18.13
CA LEU A 121 1.61 -20.82 18.64
C LEU A 121 1.04 -19.44 19.06
N LEU A 122 -0.24 -19.16 18.79
CA LEU A 122 -0.96 -18.00 19.33
C LEU A 122 -1.97 -18.48 20.39
N SER A 123 -1.45 -18.96 21.52
CA SER A 123 -2.25 -19.58 22.59
C SER A 123 -2.94 -18.58 23.54
N ASP A 124 -2.61 -17.29 23.45
CA ASP A 124 -3.08 -16.26 24.41
C ASP A 124 -4.45 -15.65 24.07
N GLU A 125 -4.92 -15.76 22.83
CA GLU A 125 -6.30 -15.38 22.48
C GLU A 125 -7.16 -16.64 22.33
N LYS A 126 -8.17 -16.77 23.20
CA LYS A 126 -9.16 -17.86 23.23
C LYS A 126 -9.45 -18.46 21.84
N SER A 127 -8.85 -19.62 21.55
CA SER A 127 -9.30 -20.56 20.51
C SER A 127 -9.53 -19.98 19.11
N LEU A 128 -8.64 -19.12 18.60
CA LEU A 128 -8.65 -18.76 17.18
C LEU A 128 -7.71 -19.70 16.42
N VAL A 129 -8.29 -20.67 15.70
CA VAL A 129 -7.51 -21.66 14.92
C VAL A 129 -7.02 -21.00 13.64
N ILE A 130 -5.73 -20.67 13.58
CA ILE A 130 -5.09 -20.31 12.31
C ILE A 130 -4.96 -21.58 11.47
N LYS A 131 -5.60 -21.59 10.30
CA LYS A 131 -5.54 -22.72 9.37
C LYS A 131 -4.15 -22.83 8.76
N SER A 132 -3.49 -23.96 8.95
CA SER A 132 -2.30 -24.28 8.16
C SER A 132 -2.70 -24.67 6.74
N THR A 133 -1.91 -24.23 5.75
CA THR A 133 -2.18 -24.53 4.34
C THR A 133 -0.96 -25.13 3.64
N SER A 134 -1.19 -26.06 2.71
CA SER A 134 -0.15 -26.65 1.88
C SER A 134 0.32 -25.65 0.81
N ASN A 135 1.59 -25.74 0.39
CA ASN A 135 2.17 -24.95 -0.69
C ASN A 135 2.09 -25.65 -2.07
N LYS A 136 1.53 -26.87 -2.16
CA LYS A 136 1.48 -27.68 -3.40
C LYS A 136 0.83 -26.97 -4.58
N LYS A 137 -0.12 -26.07 -4.32
CA LYS A 137 -0.90 -25.35 -5.34
C LYS A 137 -0.52 -23.88 -5.43
N ASP A 138 0.57 -23.45 -4.80
CA ASP A 138 0.98 -22.03 -4.83
C ASP A 138 1.26 -21.52 -6.26
N HIS A 139 1.66 -22.40 -7.17
CA HIS A 139 1.82 -22.09 -8.60
C HIS A 139 0.51 -21.70 -9.30
N SER A 140 -0.65 -21.92 -8.65
CA SER A 140 -1.96 -21.58 -9.21
C SER A 140 -2.28 -20.10 -9.03
N LEU A 141 -1.49 -19.37 -8.25
CA LEU A 141 -1.59 -17.93 -8.07
C LEU A 141 -0.45 -17.23 -8.83
N ALA A 142 -0.84 -16.52 -9.89
CA ALA A 142 0.03 -15.61 -10.62
C ALA A 142 -0.13 -14.18 -10.09
N VAL A 143 0.99 -13.50 -9.93
CA VAL A 143 1.04 -12.06 -9.63
C VAL A 143 1.53 -11.39 -10.90
N ILE A 144 0.81 -10.38 -11.36
CA ILE A 144 1.07 -9.65 -12.62
C ILE A 144 1.17 -8.16 -12.35
N ASP A 145 1.59 -7.41 -13.37
CA ASP A 145 1.68 -5.95 -13.37
C ASP A 145 2.65 -5.36 -12.32
N PHE A 146 3.94 -5.40 -12.68
CA PHE A 146 5.04 -4.99 -11.80
C PHE A 146 5.41 -3.50 -11.99
N GLU A 147 4.49 -2.65 -12.45
CA GLU A 147 4.82 -1.26 -12.80
C GLU A 147 5.33 -0.41 -11.63
N TYR A 148 4.81 -0.66 -10.42
CA TYR A 148 5.26 0.00 -9.18
C TYR A 148 6.29 -0.81 -8.40
N SER A 149 6.74 -1.94 -8.93
CA SER A 149 7.60 -2.87 -8.19
C SER A 149 9.02 -2.34 -8.01
N GLY A 150 9.61 -2.67 -6.85
CA GLY A 150 11.00 -2.34 -6.58
C GLY A 150 11.39 -2.37 -5.10
N PRO A 151 12.58 -1.85 -4.76
CA PRO A 151 13.17 -1.95 -3.42
C PRO A 151 12.33 -1.21 -2.37
N ASN A 152 11.67 -1.97 -1.50
CA ASN A 152 10.79 -1.42 -0.46
C ASN A 152 10.77 -2.31 0.79
N PHE A 153 10.08 -1.86 1.84
CA PHE A 153 9.81 -2.68 3.02
C PHE A 153 8.70 -3.68 2.75
N VAL A 154 8.90 -4.93 3.17
CA VAL A 154 7.88 -5.98 3.07
C VAL A 154 6.61 -5.64 3.85
N ALA A 155 6.74 -4.87 4.94
CA ALA A 155 5.63 -4.38 5.73
C ALA A 155 4.77 -3.36 4.95
N PHE A 156 5.37 -2.55 4.07
CA PHE A 156 4.63 -1.68 3.16
C PHE A 156 3.79 -2.52 2.20
N ASP A 157 4.38 -3.52 1.53
CA ASP A 157 3.68 -4.34 0.53
C ASP A 157 2.53 -5.16 1.15
N LEU A 158 2.74 -5.68 2.37
CA LEU A 158 1.70 -6.37 3.13
C LEU A 158 0.59 -5.42 3.61
N ALA A 159 0.94 -4.26 4.15
CA ALA A 159 -0.03 -3.24 4.55
C ALA A 159 -0.80 -2.68 3.34
N ASN A 160 -0.16 -2.62 2.17
CA ASN A 160 -0.79 -2.30 0.90
C ASN A 160 -1.85 -3.33 0.56
N HIS A 161 -1.49 -4.62 0.54
CA HIS A 161 -2.45 -5.68 0.29
C HIS A 161 -3.66 -5.63 1.25
N PHE A 162 -3.43 -5.41 2.54
CA PHE A 162 -4.52 -5.27 3.51
C PHE A 162 -5.40 -4.04 3.23
N SER A 163 -4.81 -2.97 2.72
CA SER A 163 -5.55 -1.75 2.39
C SER A 163 -6.49 -1.95 1.19
N GLU A 164 -6.11 -2.81 0.24
CA GLU A 164 -6.91 -3.14 -0.94
C GLU A 164 -8.19 -3.92 -0.62
N TRP A 165 -8.30 -4.54 0.57
CA TRP A 165 -9.56 -5.17 1.01
C TRP A 165 -10.69 -4.15 1.23
N MET A 166 -10.34 -2.88 1.41
CA MET A 166 -11.29 -1.80 1.64
C MET A 166 -11.82 -1.18 0.34
N ALA A 167 -11.18 -1.45 -0.81
CA ALA A 167 -11.54 -0.84 -2.08
C ALA A 167 -12.46 -1.77 -2.89
N ASP A 168 -13.46 -1.17 -3.54
CA ASP A 168 -14.33 -1.84 -4.50
C ASP A 168 -14.41 -0.99 -5.77
N TYR A 169 -13.39 -1.09 -6.63
CA TYR A 169 -13.27 -0.24 -7.81
C TYR A 169 -14.36 -0.50 -8.86
N HIS A 170 -15.14 -1.57 -8.70
CA HIS A 170 -16.27 -1.93 -9.56
C HIS A 170 -17.61 -1.40 -9.04
N ASP A 171 -17.66 -0.75 -7.88
CA ASP A 171 -18.90 -0.15 -7.38
C ASP A 171 -19.36 0.94 -8.38
N PRO A 172 -20.57 0.81 -8.96
CA PRO A 172 -21.02 1.69 -10.04
C PRO A 172 -21.28 3.14 -9.58
N GLU A 173 -21.42 3.39 -8.28
CA GLU A 173 -21.71 4.72 -7.73
C GLU A 173 -20.57 5.26 -6.85
N LEU A 174 -19.86 4.37 -6.15
CA LEU A 174 -18.90 4.69 -5.10
C LEU A 174 -17.54 4.01 -5.31
N SER A 175 -17.10 3.83 -6.57
CA SER A 175 -15.80 3.21 -6.90
C SER A 175 -14.60 3.83 -6.17
N TYR A 176 -14.68 5.12 -5.82
CA TYR A 176 -13.65 5.85 -5.07
C TYR A 176 -13.69 5.62 -3.54
N TYR A 177 -14.78 5.07 -3.01
CA TYR A 177 -15.02 4.98 -1.57
C TYR A 177 -14.20 3.86 -0.95
N ILE A 178 -13.62 4.15 0.22
CA ILE A 178 -12.80 3.19 0.95
C ILE A 178 -13.57 2.71 2.17
N HIS A 179 -13.96 1.44 2.18
CA HIS A 179 -14.76 0.81 3.22
C HIS A 179 -13.89 0.34 4.40
N GLU A 180 -13.67 1.21 5.39
CA GLU A 180 -12.82 0.88 6.56
C GLU A 180 -13.33 -0.32 7.36
N ASP A 181 -14.61 -0.65 7.27
CA ASP A 181 -15.23 -1.82 7.88
C ASP A 181 -14.83 -3.14 7.21
N LYS A 182 -14.34 -3.10 5.97
CA LYS A 182 -13.82 -4.27 5.23
C LYS A 182 -12.32 -4.50 5.46
N TYR A 183 -11.61 -3.64 6.19
CA TYR A 183 -10.21 -3.87 6.51
C TYR A 183 -10.05 -5.22 7.25
N PRO A 184 -9.07 -6.06 6.89
CA PRO A 184 -8.95 -7.39 7.46
C PRO A 184 -8.85 -7.32 8.97
N SER A 185 -9.61 -8.18 9.66
CA SER A 185 -9.50 -8.33 11.11
C SER A 185 -8.07 -8.72 11.52
N ARG A 186 -7.74 -8.50 12.79
CA ARG A 186 -6.44 -8.89 13.35
C ARG A 186 -6.10 -10.36 13.03
N LEU A 187 -7.08 -11.25 13.14
CA LEU A 187 -6.92 -12.67 12.82
C LEU A 187 -6.60 -12.91 11.34
N GLU A 188 -7.28 -12.23 10.42
CA GLU A 188 -7.04 -12.36 8.98
C GLU A 188 -5.65 -11.86 8.59
N GLN A 189 -5.23 -10.73 9.16
CA GLN A 189 -3.86 -10.22 8.99
C GLN A 189 -2.83 -11.23 9.51
N LEU A 190 -3.03 -11.76 10.72
CA LEU A 190 -2.15 -12.77 11.32
C LEU A 190 -2.11 -14.07 10.52
N ASN A 191 -3.22 -14.48 9.88
CA ASN A 191 -3.24 -15.66 9.02
C ASN A 191 -2.29 -15.50 7.82
N LEU A 192 -2.32 -14.34 7.16
CA LEU A 192 -1.45 -14.05 6.03
C LEU A 192 0.01 -13.90 6.48
N ILE A 193 0.26 -13.14 7.55
CA ILE A 193 1.61 -12.90 8.10
C ILE A 193 2.23 -14.22 8.58
N LYS A 194 1.48 -15.08 9.27
CA LYS A 194 1.96 -16.41 9.67
C LYS A 194 2.36 -17.23 8.45
N SER A 195 1.52 -17.28 7.42
CA SER A 195 1.84 -18.00 6.18
C SER A 195 3.07 -17.43 5.48
N TYR A 196 3.34 -16.13 5.61
CA TYR A 196 4.52 -15.45 5.06
C TYR A 196 5.79 -15.77 5.86
N ILE A 197 5.75 -15.66 7.19
CA ILE A 197 6.89 -15.87 8.09
C ILE A 197 7.31 -17.34 8.13
N GLU A 198 6.37 -18.26 8.26
CA GLU A 198 6.70 -19.70 8.39
C GLU A 198 7.31 -20.29 7.12
N TYR A 199 6.96 -19.73 5.96
CA TYR A 199 7.46 -20.21 4.69
C TYR A 199 8.86 -19.66 4.43
N ASP A 200 9.83 -20.56 4.36
CA ASP A 200 11.26 -20.20 4.28
C ASP A 200 11.65 -19.22 5.39
N PHE A 201 11.44 -19.65 6.65
CA PHE A 201 11.65 -18.82 7.83
C PHE A 201 13.11 -18.34 7.91
N GLN A 202 13.26 -17.02 8.08
CA GLN A 202 14.56 -16.34 8.21
C GLN A 202 14.46 -15.36 9.38
N TYR A 203 15.51 -15.31 10.20
CA TYR A 203 15.61 -14.44 11.36
C TYR A 203 16.94 -13.67 11.35
N PRO A 204 16.95 -12.37 11.66
CA PRO A 204 15.77 -11.50 11.79
C PRO A 204 15.16 -11.16 10.42
N SER A 205 13.84 -10.95 10.35
CA SER A 205 13.15 -10.51 9.13
C SER A 205 13.37 -9.04 8.79
N SER A 206 13.69 -8.24 9.80
CA SER A 206 13.94 -6.79 9.74
C SER A 206 14.75 -6.36 10.96
N ASN A 207 15.35 -5.17 10.89
CA ASN A 207 16.13 -4.55 11.96
C ASN A 207 15.30 -3.60 12.86
N LEU A 208 13.98 -3.80 12.92
CA LEU A 208 13.10 -3.05 13.82
C LEU A 208 13.65 -3.12 15.24
N LYS A 209 13.81 -1.97 15.90
CA LYS A 209 14.32 -1.88 17.27
C LYS A 209 13.34 -2.54 18.23
N HIS A 210 13.84 -3.46 19.04
CA HIS A 210 13.08 -4.15 20.08
C HIS A 210 14.01 -4.51 21.25
N THR A 211 13.45 -4.73 22.44
CA THR A 211 14.23 -5.18 23.62
C THR A 211 14.11 -6.67 23.89
N PHE A 212 13.83 -7.48 22.86
CA PHE A 212 13.86 -8.94 22.97
C PHE A 212 15.25 -9.42 23.43
N ASP A 213 15.39 -9.63 24.73
CA ASP A 213 16.66 -9.84 25.47
C ASP A 213 17.00 -11.33 25.66
N LYS A 214 16.43 -12.21 24.82
CA LYS A 214 16.70 -13.65 24.91
C LYS A 214 17.90 -13.97 24.02
N ASP A 215 18.86 -14.70 24.59
CA ASP A 215 19.95 -15.32 23.82
C ASP A 215 19.33 -16.22 22.73
N ILE A 216 19.44 -15.80 21.48
CA ILE A 216 18.82 -16.46 20.31
C ILE A 216 19.25 -17.93 20.22
N THR A 217 20.42 -18.29 20.75
CA THR A 217 20.91 -19.68 20.75
C THR A 217 20.12 -20.60 21.70
N GLN A 218 19.35 -20.02 22.63
CA GLN A 218 18.56 -20.72 23.64
C GLN A 218 17.05 -20.66 23.38
N VAL A 219 16.60 -19.87 22.40
CA VAL A 219 15.19 -19.75 22.01
C VAL A 219 14.86 -20.83 20.99
N ASN A 220 13.74 -21.55 21.19
CA ASN A 220 13.30 -22.53 20.20
C ASN A 220 12.75 -21.83 18.95
N ALA A 221 12.76 -22.53 17.81
CA ALA A 221 12.32 -21.95 16.53
C ALA A 221 10.86 -21.49 16.53
N ALA A 222 9.99 -22.14 17.31
CA ALA A 222 8.58 -21.79 17.40
C ALA A 222 8.35 -20.42 18.05
N ASP A 223 9.08 -20.12 19.12
CA ASP A 223 9.01 -18.82 19.81
C ASP A 223 9.57 -17.70 18.94
N LEU A 224 10.66 -17.96 18.19
CA LEU A 224 11.21 -16.98 17.23
C LEU A 224 10.21 -16.69 16.10
N ILE A 225 9.55 -17.72 15.55
CA ILE A 225 8.50 -17.53 14.54
C ILE A 225 7.37 -16.66 15.10
N GLN A 226 6.94 -16.89 16.34
CA GLN A 226 5.90 -16.07 16.95
C GLN A 226 6.29 -14.64 17.17
N PHE A 227 7.53 -14.43 17.63
CA PHE A 227 8.08 -13.10 17.77
C PHE A 227 8.06 -12.37 16.42
N GLU A 228 8.54 -13.00 15.34
CA GLU A 228 8.57 -12.39 14.01
C GLU A 228 7.18 -12.14 13.41
N ILE A 229 6.19 -12.99 13.71
CA ILE A 229 4.78 -12.75 13.33
C ILE A 229 4.24 -11.51 14.01
N LYS A 230 4.42 -11.39 15.34
CA LYS A 230 3.97 -10.23 16.11
C LYS A 230 4.70 -8.96 15.66
N LYS A 231 6.00 -9.06 15.42
CA LYS A 231 6.85 -7.97 14.94
C LYS A 231 6.38 -7.46 13.57
N LEU A 232 6.22 -8.36 12.59
CA LEU A 232 5.77 -7.98 11.25
C LEU A 232 4.35 -7.41 11.24
N TYR A 233 3.46 -7.90 12.11
CA TYR A 233 2.14 -7.28 12.31
C TYR A 233 2.25 -5.83 12.80
N ASN A 234 3.09 -5.57 13.80
CA ASN A 234 3.36 -4.20 14.25
C ASN A 234 3.95 -3.33 13.14
N GLU A 235 4.90 -3.86 12.36
CA GLU A 235 5.47 -3.15 11.21
C GLU A 235 4.41 -2.79 10.17
N CYS A 236 3.46 -3.69 9.87
CA CYS A 236 2.35 -3.39 8.96
C CYS A 236 1.50 -2.21 9.45
N ILE A 237 1.23 -2.12 10.76
CA ILE A 237 0.53 -0.95 11.35
C ILE A 237 1.38 0.32 11.19
N LEU A 238 2.68 0.26 11.49
CA LEU A 238 3.58 1.41 11.38
C LEU A 238 3.66 1.95 9.94
N TRP A 239 3.69 1.06 8.95
CA TRP A 239 3.80 1.40 7.51
C TRP A 239 2.48 1.75 6.83
N ARG A 240 1.33 1.48 7.47
CA ARG A 240 0.01 1.71 6.87
C ARG A 240 -0.25 3.17 6.44
N PRO A 241 0.12 4.23 7.20
CA PRO A 241 -0.05 5.60 6.71
C PRO A 241 0.77 5.88 5.46
N ALA A 242 1.97 5.32 5.31
CA ALA A 242 2.78 5.49 4.11
C ALA A 242 2.06 4.96 2.85
N VAL A 243 1.35 3.83 2.97
CA VAL A 243 0.50 3.28 1.90
C VAL A 243 -0.61 4.27 1.53
N GLN A 244 -1.29 4.83 2.54
CA GLN A 244 -2.39 5.76 2.28
C GLN A 244 -1.88 7.06 1.64
N ILE A 245 -0.75 7.60 2.11
CA ILE A 245 -0.10 8.79 1.53
C ILE A 245 0.32 8.53 0.09
N TYR A 246 0.91 7.36 -0.17
CA TYR A 246 1.35 6.95 -1.51
C TYR A 246 0.19 7.00 -2.51
N TRP A 247 -0.93 6.30 -2.20
CA TRP A 247 -2.08 6.27 -3.10
C TRP A 247 -2.90 7.55 -3.11
N CYS A 248 -2.91 8.32 -2.02
CA CYS A 248 -3.49 9.66 -1.99
C CYS A 248 -2.80 10.56 -3.02
N LEU A 249 -1.47 10.61 -2.99
CA LEU A 249 -0.69 11.45 -3.90
C LEU A 249 -0.80 10.93 -5.34
N TRP A 250 -0.68 9.61 -5.54
CA TRP A 250 -0.90 9.01 -6.86
C TRP A 250 -2.24 9.43 -7.47
N GLY A 251 -3.34 9.34 -6.71
CA GLY A 251 -4.67 9.73 -7.19
C GLY A 251 -4.72 11.20 -7.62
N LEU A 252 -4.07 12.10 -6.89
CA LEU A 252 -4.00 13.52 -7.26
C LEU A 252 -3.18 13.74 -8.54
N ILE A 253 -2.13 12.95 -8.75
CA ILE A 253 -1.33 13.00 -9.99
C ILE A 253 -2.16 12.48 -11.18
N GLN A 254 -2.95 11.41 -11.00
CA GLN A 254 -3.82 10.90 -12.05
C GLN A 254 -4.95 11.88 -12.40
N ASN A 255 -5.55 12.52 -11.38
CA ASN A 255 -6.54 13.57 -11.61
C ASN A 255 -5.97 14.73 -12.44
N GLY A 256 -4.70 15.07 -12.21
CA GLY A 256 -4.03 16.19 -12.85
C GLY A 256 -4.67 17.56 -12.56
N PRO A 257 -4.17 18.62 -13.21
CA PRO A 257 -4.74 19.98 -13.10
C PRO A 257 -6.19 20.04 -13.61
N VAL A 258 -7.04 20.82 -12.94
CA VAL A 258 -8.39 21.14 -13.41
C VAL A 258 -8.31 21.94 -14.71
N ARG A 259 -9.04 21.50 -15.74
CA ARG A 259 -9.17 22.22 -17.01
C ARG A 259 -10.18 23.37 -16.85
N PRO A 260 -9.90 24.59 -17.31
CA PRO A 260 -10.88 25.67 -17.30
C PRO A 260 -12.07 25.30 -18.18
N THR A 261 -13.28 25.25 -17.63
CA THR A 261 -14.50 25.15 -18.44
C THR A 261 -14.66 26.44 -19.24
N LEU A 262 -14.34 26.42 -20.53
CA LEU A 262 -14.77 27.47 -21.45
C LEU A 262 -16.30 27.36 -21.58
N ALA A 263 -17.01 28.18 -20.80
CA ALA A 263 -18.46 28.32 -20.93
C ALA A 263 -18.77 28.93 -22.31
N ASN A 264 -19.09 28.09 -23.29
CA ASN A 264 -19.73 28.53 -24.53
C ASN A 264 -21.27 28.47 -24.31
N PRO A 265 -22.01 29.60 -24.29
CA PRO A 265 -23.44 29.61 -23.95
C PRO A 265 -24.38 29.04 -25.03
N HIS A 266 -23.84 28.39 -26.06
CA HIS A 266 -24.62 27.90 -27.18
C HIS A 266 -24.09 26.55 -27.63
N HIS A 267 -24.61 25.46 -27.07
CA HIS A 267 -25.01 24.25 -27.81
C HIS A 267 -25.67 23.25 -26.87
N SER A 268 -26.97 23.04 -27.06
CA SER A 268 -27.68 21.87 -26.56
C SER A 268 -27.49 20.74 -27.57
N SER A 269 -26.60 19.79 -27.27
CA SER A 269 -26.68 18.37 -27.70
C SER A 269 -25.30 17.72 -27.60
N SER A 270 -25.21 16.67 -26.77
CA SER A 270 -24.31 15.51 -26.94
C SER A 270 -22.93 15.79 -27.55
N GLU A 271 -21.95 16.19 -26.74
CA GLU A 271 -20.55 16.13 -27.14
C GLU A 271 -19.75 15.36 -26.09
N LYS A 272 -19.50 14.09 -26.42
CA LYS A 272 -18.34 13.34 -25.93
C LYS A 272 -17.10 14.07 -26.47
N VAL A 273 -16.40 14.82 -25.64
CA VAL A 273 -15.10 15.37 -25.99
C VAL A 273 -14.04 14.41 -25.42
N ILE A 274 -13.42 13.71 -26.35
CA ILE A 274 -12.46 12.62 -26.19
C ILE A 274 -11.05 13.17 -25.88
N ASP A 275 -10.35 12.43 -25.01
CA ASP A 275 -8.90 12.19 -24.94
C ASP A 275 -7.94 13.28 -24.44
N SER A 276 -7.33 13.00 -23.28
CA SER A 276 -5.86 12.99 -23.11
C SER A 276 -5.50 12.43 -21.73
N THR A 277 -5.25 11.12 -21.67
CA THR A 277 -4.53 10.47 -20.56
C THR A 277 -3.13 11.10 -20.46
N TYR A 278 -2.81 11.78 -19.36
CA TYR A 278 -1.43 12.16 -19.09
C TYR A 278 -0.67 10.91 -18.66
N SER A 279 0.00 10.24 -19.61
CA SER A 279 0.97 9.20 -19.26
C SER A 279 2.22 9.87 -18.65
N ILE A 280 2.18 10.18 -17.36
CA ILE A 280 3.41 10.40 -16.60
C ILE A 280 4.01 9.00 -16.46
N THR A 281 4.90 8.62 -17.38
CA THR A 281 5.65 7.37 -17.27
C THR A 281 6.43 7.41 -15.96
N VAL A 282 5.92 6.75 -14.92
CA VAL A 282 6.64 6.57 -13.65
C VAL A 282 7.62 5.41 -13.81
N GLY A 283 8.43 5.44 -14.86
CA GLY A 283 9.55 4.53 -15.03
C GLY A 283 10.74 5.08 -14.27
N VAL A 284 11.27 4.30 -13.33
CA VAL A 284 12.63 4.49 -12.82
C VAL A 284 13.57 4.23 -14.00
N ASP A 285 14.14 5.30 -14.55
CA ASP A 285 15.23 5.32 -15.54
C ASP A 285 15.18 4.26 -16.68
N LYS A 286 14.43 4.54 -17.75
CA LYS A 286 14.78 3.99 -19.08
C LYS A 286 15.71 4.94 -19.83
N LEU A 287 16.99 4.62 -19.70
CA LEU A 287 18.03 4.67 -20.73
C LEU A 287 17.61 5.23 -22.11
N ARG A 288 18.29 6.32 -22.47
CA ARG A 288 18.72 6.78 -23.81
C ARG A 288 17.94 6.25 -25.04
N LEU A 289 17.26 7.20 -25.68
CA LEU A 289 17.04 7.39 -27.12
C LEU A 289 17.44 6.24 -28.05
N GLU A 290 16.48 5.74 -28.82
CA GLU A 290 16.57 5.75 -30.28
C GLU A 290 15.15 5.83 -30.89
N GLU A 291 14.93 6.89 -31.66
CA GLU A 291 13.76 7.09 -32.52
C GLU A 291 13.78 6.04 -33.63
N ASN A 292 12.65 5.34 -33.82
CA ASN A 292 12.06 4.93 -35.11
C ASN A 292 11.17 3.70 -34.89
N ALA A 293 9.86 3.89 -34.80
CA ALA A 293 8.91 2.84 -35.14
C ALA A 293 7.67 3.45 -35.79
N VAL A 294 7.48 3.04 -37.03
CA VAL A 294 6.40 3.32 -37.97
C VAL A 294 5.05 2.99 -37.34
N ARG A 295 4.06 3.89 -37.51
CA ARG A 295 2.65 3.62 -37.21
C ARG A 295 2.10 2.67 -38.27
N ASP A 296 1.63 1.51 -37.86
CA ASP A 296 0.81 0.62 -38.69
C ASP A 296 -0.65 0.79 -38.26
N GLU A 297 -1.51 1.14 -39.21
CA GLU A 297 -2.96 1.31 -39.01
C GLU A 297 -3.62 -0.07 -39.15
N GLY A 298 -4.10 -0.63 -38.04
CA GLY A 298 -4.89 -1.86 -38.06
C GLY A 298 -5.79 -1.93 -36.84
N ASP A 299 -7.10 -1.84 -37.09
CA ASP A 299 -8.26 -2.11 -36.22
C ASP A 299 -7.90 -2.70 -34.83
N GLU A 300 -7.76 -1.81 -33.85
CA GLU A 300 -7.94 -2.17 -32.44
C GLU A 300 -9.37 -1.81 -32.07
N ASP A 301 -10.19 -2.83 -31.84
CA ASP A 301 -11.46 -2.69 -31.14
C ASP A 301 -11.24 -1.83 -29.89
N GLU A 302 -11.89 -0.65 -29.84
CA GLU A 302 -11.88 0.26 -28.69
C GLU A 302 -12.39 -0.49 -27.45
N ILE A 303 -11.46 -1.05 -26.68
CA ILE A 303 -11.67 -1.28 -25.25
C ILE A 303 -11.54 0.10 -24.61
N THR A 304 -12.64 0.85 -24.57
CA THR A 304 -12.74 2.07 -23.77
C THR A 304 -12.49 1.68 -22.31
N SER A 305 -11.30 1.96 -21.77
CA SER A 305 -11.04 1.72 -20.35
C SER A 305 -12.00 2.57 -19.52
N SER A 306 -12.59 1.97 -18.49
CA SER A 306 -13.52 2.60 -17.56
C SER A 306 -12.87 3.60 -16.58
N ASP A 307 -11.60 3.96 -16.79
CA ASP A 307 -10.84 4.81 -15.88
C ASP A 307 -11.23 6.29 -15.96
N ASP A 308 -11.84 6.73 -17.06
CA ASP A 308 -12.24 8.14 -17.25
C ASP A 308 -13.36 8.61 -16.29
N ASP A 309 -14.07 7.67 -15.65
CA ASP A 309 -15.18 7.97 -14.71
C ASP A 309 -14.78 7.88 -13.23
N PHE A 310 -13.51 7.58 -12.91
CA PHE A 310 -13.06 7.42 -11.52
C PHE A 310 -12.83 8.78 -10.82
N ASP A 311 -13.46 8.99 -9.65
CA ASP A 311 -13.33 10.22 -8.86
C ASP A 311 -12.05 10.19 -8.00
N TYR A 312 -10.93 10.49 -8.64
CA TYR A 312 -9.61 10.53 -8.00
C TYR A 312 -9.53 11.51 -6.82
N LEU A 313 -10.24 12.64 -6.89
CA LEU A 313 -10.20 13.65 -5.83
C LEU A 313 -10.86 13.12 -4.55
N LYS A 314 -12.04 12.52 -4.66
CA LYS A 314 -12.69 11.88 -3.50
C LYS A 314 -11.89 10.68 -3.01
N TYR A 315 -11.32 9.88 -3.90
CA TYR A 315 -10.44 8.77 -3.53
C TYR A 315 -9.25 9.26 -2.67
N SER A 316 -8.56 10.30 -3.11
CA SER A 316 -7.45 10.92 -2.36
C SER A 316 -7.90 11.50 -1.01
N GLN A 317 -9.12 12.06 -0.93
CA GLN A 317 -9.70 12.46 0.36
C GLN A 317 -9.91 11.25 1.29
N GLN A 318 -10.43 10.13 0.79
CA GLN A 318 -10.63 8.93 1.62
C GLN A 318 -9.28 8.41 2.17
N LYS A 319 -8.23 8.40 1.34
CA LYS A 319 -6.87 8.01 1.75
C LYS A 319 -6.26 8.99 2.76
N SER A 320 -6.51 10.29 2.61
CA SER A 320 -6.12 11.30 3.60
C SER A 320 -6.86 11.08 4.93
N GLY A 321 -8.16 10.77 4.90
CA GLY A 321 -8.94 10.44 6.08
C GLY A 321 -8.38 9.27 6.89
N LEU A 322 -7.93 8.21 6.21
CA LEU A 322 -7.24 7.07 6.84
C LEU A 322 -5.87 7.45 7.39
N THR A 323 -5.08 8.24 6.63
CA THR A 323 -3.78 8.75 7.07
C THR A 323 -3.92 9.51 8.39
N ILE A 324 -4.84 10.47 8.46
CA ILE A 324 -5.09 11.26 9.66
C ILE A 324 -5.58 10.39 10.81
N GLY A 325 -6.43 9.39 10.55
CA GLY A 325 -6.91 8.45 11.56
C GLY A 325 -5.81 7.67 12.26
N ASP A 326 -4.83 7.15 11.51
CA ASP A 326 -3.67 6.46 12.07
C ASP A 326 -2.73 7.44 12.79
N LEU A 327 -2.43 8.60 12.18
CA LEU A 327 -1.49 9.57 12.76
C LEU A 327 -2.03 10.25 14.04
N LEU A 328 -3.36 10.32 14.21
CA LEU A 328 -3.99 10.69 15.49
C LEU A 328 -3.74 9.62 16.57
N GLN A 329 -3.78 8.34 16.21
CA GLN A 329 -3.52 7.23 17.16
C GLN A 329 -2.03 7.07 17.47
N PHE A 330 -1.14 7.58 16.62
CA PHE A 330 0.31 7.65 16.87
C PHE A 330 0.74 8.92 17.59
N ASP A 331 -0.21 9.77 18.03
CA ASP A 331 0.06 11.06 18.67
C ASP A 331 0.94 12.01 17.84
N LEU A 332 0.92 11.87 16.51
CA LEU A 332 1.69 12.72 15.58
C LEU A 332 0.92 13.97 15.15
N VAL A 333 -0.40 13.95 15.26
CA VAL A 333 -1.30 15.09 15.05
C VAL A 333 -2.39 15.07 16.13
N THR A 334 -3.07 16.20 16.36
CA THR A 334 -4.20 16.27 17.28
C THR A 334 -5.49 16.67 16.56
N LYS A 335 -6.65 16.36 17.14
CA LYS A 335 -7.95 16.78 16.58
C LYS A 335 -8.09 18.31 16.47
N ASN A 336 -7.31 19.08 17.22
CA ASN A 336 -7.33 20.55 17.14
C ASN A 336 -6.64 21.08 15.88
N ASP A 337 -5.78 20.27 15.26
CA ASP A 337 -5.09 20.61 14.01
C ASP A 337 -5.99 20.39 12.79
N ILE A 338 -7.14 19.73 12.96
CA ILE A 338 -8.11 19.42 11.92
C ILE A 338 -9.27 20.43 11.96
N PRO A 339 -9.65 21.07 10.84
CA PRO A 339 -10.82 21.94 10.81
C PRO A 339 -12.08 21.18 11.20
N LYS A 340 -12.93 21.79 12.02
CA LYS A 340 -14.13 21.14 12.60
C LYS A 340 -15.06 20.49 11.56
N GLY A 341 -15.12 21.04 10.35
CA GLY A 341 -15.92 20.52 9.24
C GLY A 341 -15.45 19.15 8.73
N HIS A 342 -14.16 18.83 8.91
CA HIS A 342 -13.51 17.64 8.36
C HIS A 342 -13.26 16.54 9.39
N ILE A 343 -13.63 16.75 10.66
CA ILE A 343 -13.50 15.71 11.70
C ILE A 343 -14.30 14.45 11.34
N LYS A 344 -15.43 14.62 10.63
CA LYS A 344 -16.28 13.51 10.16
C LYS A 344 -15.65 12.72 9.01
N ASP A 345 -14.67 13.28 8.32
CA ASP A 345 -14.02 12.67 7.14
C ASP A 345 -12.83 11.79 7.57
N ILE A 346 -12.49 11.77 8.86
CA ILE A 346 -11.46 10.92 9.44
C ILE A 346 -11.98 9.48 9.53
N LYS A 347 -11.19 8.52 9.03
CA LYS A 347 -11.48 7.09 9.10
C LYS A 347 -10.52 6.42 10.08
N TYR A 348 -11.05 5.59 10.98
CA TYR A 348 -10.25 4.95 12.03
C TYR A 348 -10.08 3.45 11.78
N LEU A 349 -8.84 3.02 11.61
CA LEU A 349 -8.42 1.63 11.69
C LEU A 349 -7.71 1.40 13.02
N LYS A 350 -7.88 0.23 13.63
CA LYS A 350 -7.25 -0.05 14.93
C LYS A 350 -5.71 -0.08 14.81
N CYS A 351 -5.04 0.57 15.76
CA CYS A 351 -3.58 0.58 15.92
C CYS A 351 -3.14 -0.21 17.16
N ASP A 352 -3.66 -1.42 17.34
CA ASP A 352 -3.37 -2.26 18.51
C ASP A 352 -2.06 -3.05 18.31
N PHE A 353 -0.95 -2.55 18.84
CA PHE A 353 0.36 -3.21 18.76
C PHE A 353 0.48 -4.42 19.71
N PHE A 354 1.22 -5.45 19.29
CA PHE A 354 1.74 -6.45 20.21
C PHE A 354 2.88 -5.89 21.04
N ASP A 355 2.96 -6.31 22.30
CA ASP A 355 4.15 -6.08 23.12
C ASP A 355 5.25 -7.06 22.70
N LEU A 356 6.34 -6.52 22.15
CA LEU A 356 7.51 -7.28 21.69
C LEU A 356 8.52 -7.56 22.80
N ASN A 357 8.26 -7.11 24.03
CA ASN A 357 9.17 -7.24 25.17
C ASN A 357 8.90 -8.50 26.03
N SER A 358 7.97 -9.37 25.61
CA SER A 358 7.51 -10.56 26.36
C SER A 358 8.08 -11.89 25.83
#